data_AF-A0A1V6ALE0-F1
#
_entry.id   AF-A0A1V6ALE0-F1
#
_cell.length_a   1.000
_cell.length_b   1.000
_cell.length_c   1.000
_cell.angle_alpha   90.00
_cell.angle_beta   90.00
_cell.angle_gamma   90.00
#
_symmetry.space_group_name_H-M   'P 1'
#
loop_
_entity.id
_entity.type
_entity.pdbx_description
1 polymer ?
#
loop_
_entity_poly.entity_id
_entity_poly.type
_entity_poly.pdbx_seq_one_letter_code
_entity_poly.pdbx_strand_id
1 'polypeptide(L)'
;MRRNFKIIIIVLMLVLTAGIFTSCSDTKETLFSINIINGKEVHITKYHGKSNRISVPAEIKGLPVTGISSNAFWGNTEAKSISLPDSVKVIGNNAFYSCKSITSFNIPKSLKELGENAFIGCDKLKDITITEGNEFFFVKDGVLFNKDMTKLIIYPPQKNGKEYIIPSSVTHLDKNSFFNNINISQITLPSGLIEIGPTAFKNCSSITQIEIPEGVTSIRAGAFWDCSNLTTIKIPNSVNSISDQVFYGCAKLSSIYVKQGSYAHKWCEDNSRTSVMKFY
;
A
#
# COMPACT_ATOMS: atom_id res chain seq x y z
N MET A 1 -23.41 24.03 -41.71
CA MET A 1 -23.44 24.44 -40.30
C MET A 1 -24.14 23.35 -39.48
N ARG A 2 -23.56 23.00 -38.33
CA ARG A 2 -23.70 21.73 -37.60
C ARG A 2 -25.12 21.48 -37.06
N ARG A 3 -25.61 20.25 -37.26
CA ARG A 3 -26.80 19.66 -36.61
C ARG A 3 -26.45 19.28 -35.17
N ASN A 4 -27.24 19.78 -34.22
CA ASN A 4 -27.28 19.32 -32.83
C ASN A 4 -27.95 17.94 -32.75
N PHE A 5 -27.22 16.95 -32.27
CA PHE A 5 -27.79 15.73 -31.68
C PHE A 5 -27.13 15.52 -30.32
N LYS A 6 -27.91 15.74 -29.25
CA LYS A 6 -27.59 15.34 -27.90
C LYS A 6 -27.52 13.80 -27.89
N ILE A 7 -26.34 13.24 -27.58
CA ILE A 7 -26.15 11.81 -27.35
C ILE A 7 -26.06 11.60 -25.84
N ILE A 8 -27.03 10.85 -25.35
CA ILE A 8 -27.13 10.25 -24.03
C ILE A 8 -25.96 9.25 -23.89
N ILE A 9 -25.07 9.47 -22.93
CA ILE A 9 -23.98 8.52 -22.62
C ILE A 9 -24.57 7.39 -21.77
N ILE A 10 -24.95 6.30 -22.45
CA ILE A 10 -25.19 4.99 -21.85
C ILE A 10 -23.81 4.36 -21.60
N VAL A 11 -23.50 4.04 -20.34
CA VAL A 11 -22.34 3.22 -19.98
C VAL A 11 -22.63 1.79 -20.42
N LEU A 12 -22.25 1.49 -21.67
CA LEU A 12 -22.34 0.15 -22.24
C LEU A 12 -21.08 -0.64 -21.86
N MET A 13 -21.26 -1.74 -21.12
CA MET A 13 -20.21 -2.73 -20.88
C MET A 13 -19.66 -3.24 -22.22
N LEU A 14 -18.37 -3.02 -22.45
CA LEU A 14 -17.62 -3.58 -23.57
C LEU A 14 -17.48 -5.10 -23.38
N VAL A 15 -18.30 -5.86 -24.11
CA VAL A 15 -17.98 -7.25 -24.46
C VAL A 15 -17.03 -7.20 -25.64
N LEU A 16 -15.73 -7.38 -25.38
CA LEU A 16 -14.72 -7.59 -26.41
C LEU A 16 -14.52 -9.09 -26.62
N THR A 17 -14.93 -9.58 -27.79
CA THR A 17 -14.56 -10.89 -28.32
C THR A 17 -13.09 -10.88 -28.72
N ALA A 18 -12.26 -11.57 -27.94
CA ALA A 18 -10.91 -11.99 -28.32
C ALA A 18 -10.80 -13.50 -28.03
N GLY A 19 -10.05 -14.21 -28.88
CA GLY A 19 -10.01 -15.66 -28.98
C GLY A 19 -9.95 -16.44 -27.66
N ILE A 20 -10.49 -17.66 -27.71
CA ILE A 20 -10.68 -18.58 -26.59
C ILE A 20 -9.35 -18.88 -25.89
N PHE A 21 -9.01 -18.05 -24.90
CA PHE A 21 -8.50 -18.49 -23.62
C PHE A 21 -9.55 -18.08 -22.60
N THR A 22 -10.54 -18.95 -22.39
CA THR A 22 -11.41 -18.86 -21.22
C THR A 22 -10.57 -19.14 -19.99
N SER A 23 -9.82 -18.14 -19.49
CA SER A 23 -9.37 -18.19 -18.11
C SER A 23 -10.62 -18.00 -17.24
N CYS A 24 -11.32 -19.11 -17.00
CA CYS A 24 -12.44 -19.20 -16.09
C CYS A 24 -12.03 -18.61 -14.74
N SER A 25 -12.81 -17.66 -14.23
CA SER A 25 -12.62 -17.18 -12.87
C SER A 25 -12.94 -18.30 -11.89
N ASP A 26 -12.03 -18.57 -10.96
CA ASP A 26 -12.30 -19.51 -9.88
C ASP A 26 -13.40 -18.94 -8.98
N THR A 27 -14.56 -19.58 -9.05
CA THR A 27 -15.81 -19.22 -8.36
C THR A 27 -16.36 -20.37 -7.52
N LYS A 28 -15.77 -21.57 -7.63
CA LYS A 28 -16.25 -22.76 -6.93
C LYS A 28 -16.00 -22.64 -5.43
N GLU A 29 -17.05 -22.76 -4.62
CA GLU A 29 -16.95 -22.69 -3.15
C GLU A 29 -15.93 -23.69 -2.58
N THR A 30 -15.79 -24.86 -3.21
CA THR A 30 -14.86 -25.93 -2.78
C THR A 30 -13.39 -25.54 -2.83
N LEU A 31 -13.05 -24.42 -3.49
CA LEU A 31 -11.69 -23.89 -3.55
C LEU A 31 -11.33 -23.06 -2.30
N PHE A 32 -12.29 -22.81 -1.42
CA PHE A 32 -12.09 -21.97 -0.24
C PHE A 32 -12.32 -22.78 1.03
N SER A 33 -11.32 -22.83 1.91
CA SER A 33 -11.55 -23.15 3.32
C SER A 33 -12.21 -21.96 3.98
N ILE A 34 -13.15 -22.26 4.88
CA ILE A 34 -13.98 -21.27 5.55
C ILE A 34 -14.03 -21.49 7.05
N ASN A 35 -14.35 -20.42 7.77
CA ASN A 35 -14.83 -20.45 9.13
C ASN A 35 -16.23 -19.80 9.16
N ILE A 36 -17.19 -20.42 9.86
CA ILE A 36 -18.53 -19.86 10.05
C ILE A 36 -18.55 -19.13 11.38
N ILE A 37 -18.79 -17.83 11.35
CA ILE A 37 -18.81 -16.98 12.54
C ILE A 37 -20.23 -16.91 13.07
N ASN A 38 -20.44 -17.42 14.28
CA ASN A 38 -21.72 -17.39 15.02
C ASN A 38 -22.93 -17.93 14.23
N GLY A 39 -22.70 -18.80 13.23
CA GLY A 39 -23.75 -19.31 12.35
C GLY A 39 -24.35 -18.30 11.37
N LYS A 40 -23.76 -17.10 11.21
CA LYS A 40 -24.37 -15.99 10.46
C LYS A 40 -23.55 -15.48 9.27
N GLU A 41 -22.25 -15.69 9.28
CA GLU A 41 -21.36 -15.17 8.23
C GLU A 41 -20.14 -16.07 8.04
N VAL A 42 -19.46 -15.91 6.90
CA VAL A 42 -18.32 -16.72 6.49
C VAL A 42 -17.06 -15.86 6.41
N HIS A 43 -16.00 -16.35 7.03
CA HIS A 43 -14.64 -15.87 6.80
C HIS A 43 -13.86 -16.90 5.96
N ILE A 44 -13.27 -16.48 4.85
CA ILE A 44 -12.37 -17.34 4.07
C ILE A 44 -11.06 -17.46 4.83
N THR A 45 -10.62 -18.69 5.10
CA THR A 45 -9.39 -18.98 5.84
C THR A 45 -8.25 -19.43 4.94
N LYS A 46 -8.57 -19.97 3.76
CA LYS A 46 -7.56 -20.37 2.76
C LYS A 46 -8.18 -20.52 1.38
N TYR A 47 -7.46 -20.11 0.34
CA TYR A 47 -7.76 -20.47 -1.05
C TYR A 47 -6.80 -21.56 -1.54
N HIS A 48 -7.33 -22.56 -2.25
CA HIS A 48 -6.61 -23.75 -2.74
C HIS A 48 -6.53 -23.85 -4.26
N GLY A 49 -7.18 -22.94 -4.98
CA GLY A 49 -7.16 -22.96 -6.44
C GLY A 49 -5.84 -22.47 -7.02
N LYS A 50 -5.75 -22.52 -8.35
CA LYS A 50 -4.57 -22.13 -9.13
C LYS A 50 -4.92 -21.17 -10.28
N SER A 51 -6.10 -20.56 -10.24
CA SER A 51 -6.52 -19.66 -11.31
C SER A 51 -5.78 -18.31 -11.23
N ASN A 52 -5.57 -17.73 -12.40
CA ASN A 52 -5.06 -16.37 -12.53
C ASN A 52 -6.14 -15.31 -12.29
N ARG A 53 -7.42 -15.71 -12.21
CA ARG A 53 -8.56 -14.85 -11.91
C ARG A 53 -9.40 -15.52 -10.84
N ILE A 54 -9.54 -14.88 -9.69
CA ILE A 54 -10.32 -15.39 -8.57
C ILE A 54 -11.50 -14.46 -8.37
N SER A 55 -12.70 -15.02 -8.24
CA SER A 55 -13.88 -14.28 -7.80
C SER A 55 -14.40 -14.96 -6.55
N VAL A 56 -14.17 -14.33 -5.41
CA VAL A 56 -14.70 -14.82 -4.13
C VAL A 56 -16.23 -14.76 -4.18
N PRO A 57 -16.94 -15.88 -3.93
CA PRO A 57 -18.39 -15.87 -3.88
C PRO A 57 -18.94 -14.91 -2.82
N ALA A 58 -20.05 -14.23 -3.12
CA ALA A 58 -20.74 -13.37 -2.16
C ALA A 58 -21.32 -14.16 -0.98
N GLU A 59 -21.70 -15.41 -1.23
CA GLU A 59 -22.20 -16.35 -0.24
C GLU A 59 -21.48 -17.68 -0.39
N ILE A 60 -21.27 -18.38 0.74
CA ILE A 60 -20.81 -19.76 0.78
C ILE A 60 -21.74 -20.50 1.75
N LYS A 61 -22.34 -21.62 1.31
CA LYS A 61 -23.39 -22.34 2.08
C LYS A 61 -24.57 -21.44 2.48
N GLY A 62 -24.95 -20.49 1.63
CA GLY A 62 -26.06 -19.55 1.89
C GLY A 62 -25.79 -18.52 2.99
N LEU A 63 -24.53 -18.38 3.43
CA LEU A 63 -24.10 -17.36 4.38
C LEU A 63 -23.21 -16.33 3.69
N PRO A 64 -23.36 -15.02 4.00
CA PRO A 64 -22.56 -13.98 3.37
C PRO A 64 -21.08 -14.12 3.72
N VAL A 65 -20.21 -13.96 2.72
CA VAL A 65 -18.76 -13.86 2.93
C VAL A 65 -18.44 -12.45 3.40
N THR A 66 -18.01 -12.30 4.65
CA THR A 66 -17.77 -11.01 5.28
C THR A 66 -16.32 -10.80 5.72
N GLY A 67 -15.48 -11.84 5.64
CA GLY A 67 -14.09 -11.72 6.04
C GLY A 67 -13.13 -12.53 5.16
N ILE A 68 -11.95 -11.97 4.96
CA ILE A 68 -10.79 -12.69 4.46
C ILE A 68 -9.82 -12.79 5.63
N SER A 69 -9.63 -13.99 6.17
CA SER A 69 -8.82 -14.21 7.37
C SER A 69 -7.34 -13.98 7.09
N SER A 70 -6.56 -13.88 8.16
CA SER A 70 -5.11 -13.81 8.07
C SER A 70 -4.53 -14.95 7.23
N ASN A 71 -3.58 -14.63 6.35
CA ASN A 71 -2.91 -15.55 5.43
C ASN A 71 -3.81 -16.28 4.39
N ALA A 72 -5.08 -15.91 4.21
CA ALA A 72 -6.01 -16.68 3.39
C ALA A 72 -5.57 -16.88 1.91
N PHE A 73 -4.86 -15.91 1.33
CA PHE A 73 -4.27 -15.97 -0.01
C PHE A 73 -2.73 -15.89 0.04
N TRP A 74 -2.11 -16.14 1.19
CA TRP A 74 -0.66 -16.04 1.36
C TRP A 74 0.09 -16.83 0.30
N GLY A 75 1.06 -16.18 -0.35
CA GLY A 75 1.94 -16.77 -1.35
C GLY A 75 1.27 -17.09 -2.68
N ASN A 76 0.08 -16.58 -2.98
CA ASN A 76 -0.57 -16.85 -4.26
C ASN A 76 0.14 -16.12 -5.42
N THR A 77 0.98 -16.84 -6.15
CA THR A 77 1.74 -16.31 -7.29
C THR A 77 1.03 -16.38 -8.63
N GLU A 78 -0.15 -17.01 -8.69
CA GLU A 78 -0.89 -17.22 -9.94
C GLU A 78 -1.90 -16.11 -10.21
N ALA A 79 -2.61 -15.68 -9.17
CA ALA A 79 -3.69 -14.71 -9.27
C ALA A 79 -3.17 -13.34 -9.74
N LYS A 80 -3.69 -12.88 -10.87
CA LYS A 80 -3.51 -11.52 -11.39
C LYS A 80 -4.62 -10.58 -10.93
N SER A 81 -5.80 -11.12 -10.68
CA SER A 81 -6.95 -10.39 -10.14
C SER A 81 -7.70 -11.25 -9.12
N ILE A 82 -8.04 -10.64 -7.99
CA ILE A 82 -8.92 -11.22 -6.98
C ILE A 82 -10.07 -10.24 -6.78
N SER A 83 -11.28 -10.66 -7.14
CA SER A 83 -12.50 -9.92 -6.86
C SER A 83 -13.09 -10.37 -5.54
N LEU A 84 -13.38 -9.41 -4.65
CA LEU A 84 -14.03 -9.63 -3.38
C LEU A 84 -15.47 -9.09 -3.44
N PRO A 85 -16.45 -9.76 -2.80
CA PRO A 85 -17.82 -9.26 -2.75
C PRO A 85 -17.91 -8.05 -1.82
N ASP A 86 -18.89 -7.17 -2.09
CA ASP A 86 -19.11 -5.94 -1.33
C ASP A 86 -19.45 -6.16 0.16
N SER A 87 -19.84 -7.38 0.52
CA SER A 87 -20.12 -7.82 1.89
C SER A 87 -18.86 -7.99 2.74
N VAL A 88 -17.66 -8.05 2.15
CA VAL A 88 -16.40 -8.17 2.90
C VAL A 88 -16.16 -6.92 3.75
N LYS A 89 -16.09 -7.13 5.07
CA LYS A 89 -15.87 -6.12 6.10
C LYS A 89 -14.43 -6.12 6.62
N VAL A 90 -13.79 -7.29 6.64
CA VAL A 90 -12.46 -7.46 7.25
C VAL A 90 -11.53 -8.19 6.29
N ILE A 91 -10.33 -7.67 6.10
CA ILE A 91 -9.19 -8.37 5.51
C ILE A 91 -8.14 -8.49 6.62
N GLY A 92 -7.74 -9.71 6.98
CA GLY A 92 -6.83 -9.98 8.08
C GLY A 92 -5.35 -9.78 7.73
N ASN A 93 -4.50 -9.95 8.75
CA ASN A 93 -3.05 -9.77 8.62
C ASN A 93 -2.47 -10.72 7.57
N ASN A 94 -1.58 -10.21 6.72
CA ASN A 94 -0.92 -10.98 5.66
C ASN A 94 -1.90 -11.68 4.68
N ALA A 95 -3.18 -11.29 4.60
CA ALA A 95 -4.19 -11.99 3.81
C ALA A 95 -3.77 -12.23 2.35
N PHE A 96 -3.11 -11.25 1.71
CA PHE A 96 -2.56 -11.34 0.35
C PHE A 96 -1.03 -11.21 0.34
N TYR A 97 -0.36 -11.56 1.44
CA TYR A 97 1.09 -11.45 1.53
C TYR A 97 1.75 -12.33 0.47
N SER A 98 2.77 -11.79 -0.21
CA SER A 98 3.49 -12.42 -1.32
C SER A 98 2.60 -12.86 -2.49
N CYS A 99 1.48 -12.17 -2.72
CA CYS A 99 0.70 -12.33 -3.95
C CYS A 99 1.36 -11.61 -5.14
N LYS A 100 2.47 -12.17 -5.63
CA LYS A 100 3.41 -11.51 -6.57
C LYS A 100 2.85 -11.17 -7.95
N SER A 101 1.66 -11.67 -8.30
CA SER A 101 1.07 -11.49 -9.63
C SER A 101 -0.09 -10.51 -9.69
N ILE A 102 -0.64 -10.09 -8.54
CA ILE A 102 -1.79 -9.17 -8.51
C ILE A 102 -1.36 -7.82 -9.09
N THR A 103 -2.10 -7.33 -10.09
CA THR A 103 -1.80 -6.05 -10.76
C THR A 103 -2.69 -4.91 -10.29
N SER A 104 -3.90 -5.20 -9.82
CA SER A 104 -4.81 -4.24 -9.24
C SER A 104 -5.64 -4.87 -8.13
N PHE A 105 -6.12 -4.04 -7.20
CA PHE A 105 -7.01 -4.49 -6.13
C PHE A 105 -8.15 -3.49 -5.91
N ASN A 106 -9.38 -3.99 -5.84
CA ASN A 106 -10.55 -3.16 -5.55
C ASN A 106 -10.95 -3.29 -4.09
N ILE A 107 -10.96 -2.18 -3.35
CA ILE A 107 -11.44 -2.09 -1.98
C ILE A 107 -12.97 -2.26 -1.96
N PRO A 108 -13.53 -3.31 -1.31
CA PRO A 108 -14.96 -3.55 -1.27
C PRO A 108 -15.74 -2.45 -0.54
N LYS A 109 -17.03 -2.30 -0.86
CA LYS A 109 -17.89 -1.27 -0.27
C LYS A 109 -17.92 -1.31 1.26
N SER A 110 -18.05 -2.50 1.85
CA SER A 110 -18.21 -2.63 3.32
C SER A 110 -16.90 -2.80 4.08
N LEU A 111 -15.74 -2.75 3.40
CA LEU A 111 -14.45 -2.99 4.06
C LEU A 111 -14.19 -1.88 5.08
N LYS A 112 -14.04 -2.28 6.34
CA LYS A 112 -13.78 -1.42 7.49
C LYS A 112 -12.42 -1.66 8.14
N GLU A 113 -11.87 -2.87 7.97
CA GLU A 113 -10.62 -3.28 8.61
C GLU A 113 -9.70 -3.92 7.59
N LEU A 114 -8.48 -3.38 7.49
CA LEU A 114 -7.40 -3.91 6.68
C LEU A 114 -6.22 -4.23 7.60
N GLY A 115 -5.92 -5.52 7.70
CA GLY A 115 -4.90 -6.05 8.58
C GLY A 115 -3.49 -5.68 8.13
N GLU A 116 -2.57 -5.72 9.09
CA GLU A 116 -1.17 -5.42 8.84
C GLU A 116 -0.59 -6.32 7.76
N ASN A 117 0.27 -5.74 6.94
CA ASN A 117 1.01 -6.42 5.89
C ASN A 117 0.14 -7.16 4.85
N ALA A 118 -1.16 -6.87 4.76
CA ALA A 118 -2.09 -7.59 3.89
C ALA A 118 -1.59 -7.69 2.43
N PHE A 119 -0.87 -6.68 1.93
CA PHE A 119 -0.36 -6.62 0.54
C PHE A 119 1.17 -6.60 0.42
N ILE A 120 1.92 -6.98 1.46
CA ILE A 120 3.39 -7.01 1.37
C ILE A 120 3.84 -8.11 0.42
N GLY A 121 4.75 -7.78 -0.50
CA GLY A 121 5.18 -8.70 -1.56
C GLY A 121 4.21 -8.83 -2.74
N CYS A 122 3.18 -7.97 -2.81
CA CYS A 122 2.39 -7.79 -4.03
C CYS A 122 3.15 -6.93 -5.05
N ASP A 123 4.32 -7.41 -5.48
CA ASP A 123 5.33 -6.63 -6.21
C ASP A 123 4.90 -6.19 -7.62
N LYS A 124 3.73 -6.62 -8.09
CA LYS A 124 3.13 -6.21 -9.37
C LYS A 124 1.94 -5.27 -9.23
N LEU A 125 1.54 -4.91 -8.01
CA LEU A 125 0.39 -4.06 -7.77
C LEU A 125 0.66 -2.65 -8.31
N LYS A 126 -0.13 -2.23 -9.29
CA LYS A 126 0.00 -0.95 -10.00
C LYS A 126 -1.05 0.06 -9.58
N ASP A 127 -2.22 -0.43 -9.20
CA ASP A 127 -3.40 0.39 -9.01
C ASP A 127 -4.30 -0.19 -7.92
N ILE A 128 -4.88 0.69 -7.12
CA ILE A 128 -5.92 0.35 -6.15
C ILE A 128 -7.16 1.14 -6.55
N THR A 129 -8.30 0.47 -6.63
CA THR A 129 -9.62 1.09 -6.84
C THR A 129 -10.49 0.89 -5.62
N ILE A 130 -11.66 1.54 -5.58
CA ILE A 130 -12.60 1.41 -4.46
C ILE A 130 -14.03 1.36 -4.99
N THR A 131 -14.85 0.49 -4.42
CA THR A 131 -16.30 0.50 -4.68
C THR A 131 -16.92 1.74 -4.05
N GLU A 132 -17.79 2.42 -4.79
CA GLU A 132 -18.50 3.62 -4.33
C GLU A 132 -19.28 3.36 -3.02
N GLY A 133 -19.20 4.31 -2.10
CA GLY A 133 -19.89 4.23 -0.81
C GLY A 133 -19.10 3.54 0.30
N ASN A 134 -17.81 3.26 0.13
CA ASN A 134 -16.96 2.85 1.26
C ASN A 134 -16.81 4.01 2.27
N GLU A 135 -17.10 3.73 3.54
CA GLU A 135 -17.14 4.71 4.64
C GLU A 135 -15.80 4.88 5.38
N PHE A 136 -14.82 3.99 5.17
CA PHE A 136 -13.60 3.89 5.99
C PHE A 136 -12.31 4.21 5.23
N PHE A 137 -12.31 4.03 3.92
CA PHE A 137 -11.15 4.22 3.06
C PHE A 137 -11.45 5.23 1.95
N PHE A 138 -10.39 5.78 1.40
CA PHE A 138 -10.43 6.65 0.25
C PHE A 138 -9.32 6.26 -0.71
N VAL A 139 -9.61 6.30 -2.01
CA VAL A 139 -8.62 6.10 -3.05
C VAL A 139 -8.50 7.39 -3.85
N LYS A 140 -7.28 7.90 -3.95
CA LYS A 140 -6.94 9.02 -4.82
C LYS A 140 -5.82 8.62 -5.76
N ASP A 141 -6.05 8.77 -7.06
CA ASP A 141 -5.05 8.48 -8.10
C ASP A 141 -4.41 7.07 -7.95
N GLY A 142 -5.20 6.06 -7.60
CA GLY A 142 -4.73 4.68 -7.42
C GLY A 142 -3.97 4.41 -6.12
N VAL A 143 -3.94 5.36 -5.18
CA VAL A 143 -3.27 5.26 -3.86
C VAL A 143 -4.33 5.16 -2.76
N LEU A 144 -4.11 4.28 -1.79
CA LEU A 144 -5.04 4.02 -0.69
C LEU A 144 -4.74 4.89 0.53
N PHE A 145 -5.79 5.51 1.06
CA PHE A 145 -5.80 6.32 2.27
C PHE A 145 -6.92 5.86 3.21
N ASN A 146 -6.86 6.30 4.46
CA ASN A 146 -8.05 6.35 5.31
C ASN A 146 -9.07 7.38 4.77
N LYS A 147 -10.31 7.33 5.27
CA LYS A 147 -11.43 8.11 4.72
C LYS A 147 -11.18 9.62 4.64
N ASP A 148 -10.55 10.19 5.66
CA ASP A 148 -10.25 11.63 5.78
C ASP A 148 -8.94 12.04 5.07
N MET A 149 -8.24 11.08 4.44
CA MET A 149 -6.94 11.27 3.81
C MET A 149 -5.84 11.81 4.75
N THR A 150 -5.93 11.55 6.05
CA THR A 150 -4.88 11.92 7.01
C THR A 150 -3.75 10.88 7.09
N LYS A 151 -3.99 9.66 6.59
CA LYS A 151 -3.02 8.56 6.56
C LYS A 151 -2.92 7.96 5.16
N LEU A 152 -1.70 7.92 4.60
CA LEU A 152 -1.40 7.15 3.39
C LEU A 152 -1.11 5.70 3.81
N ILE A 153 -1.97 4.78 3.37
CA ILE A 153 -1.92 3.37 3.78
C ILE A 153 -1.10 2.56 2.79
N ILE A 154 -1.39 2.65 1.49
CA ILE A 154 -0.67 1.90 0.44
C ILE A 154 -0.47 2.77 -0.79
N TYR A 155 0.79 2.97 -1.13
CA TYR A 155 1.23 3.36 -2.46
C TYR A 155 1.64 2.09 -3.23
N PRO A 156 1.02 1.78 -4.38
CA PRO A 156 1.34 0.54 -5.10
C PRO A 156 2.81 0.50 -5.58
N PRO A 157 3.56 -0.60 -5.37
CA PRO A 157 4.98 -0.70 -5.71
C PRO A 157 5.27 -0.53 -7.21
N GLN A 158 4.31 -0.85 -8.07
CA GLN A 158 4.41 -0.71 -9.54
C GLN A 158 3.49 0.38 -10.10
N LYS A 159 3.01 1.32 -9.26
CA LYS A 159 2.31 2.49 -9.77
C LYS A 159 3.27 3.28 -10.68
N ASN A 160 2.77 3.60 -11.88
CA ASN A 160 3.53 4.36 -12.87
C ASN A 160 3.82 5.78 -12.37
N GLY A 161 5.01 6.29 -12.70
CA GLY A 161 5.45 7.63 -12.34
C GLY A 161 6.76 7.60 -11.56
N LYS A 162 7.60 8.61 -11.78
CA LYS A 162 8.88 8.80 -11.08
C LYS A 162 8.77 9.78 -9.91
N GLU A 163 7.68 10.53 -9.88
CA GLU A 163 7.46 11.63 -8.96
C GLU A 163 6.11 11.43 -8.27
N TYR A 164 6.05 11.73 -6.98
CA TYR A 164 4.81 11.74 -6.23
C TYR A 164 4.80 12.87 -5.20
N ILE A 165 3.75 13.69 -5.25
CA ILE A 165 3.47 14.71 -4.25
C ILE A 165 2.39 14.16 -3.34
N ILE A 166 2.74 13.89 -2.09
CA ILE A 166 1.79 13.41 -1.11
C ILE A 166 0.80 14.55 -0.78
N PRO A 167 -0.52 14.30 -0.75
CA PRO A 167 -1.51 15.33 -0.43
C PRO A 167 -1.24 16.03 0.92
N SER A 168 -1.51 17.34 0.99
CA SER A 168 -1.26 18.16 2.17
C SER A 168 -2.06 17.77 3.41
N SER A 169 -3.17 17.03 3.25
CA SER A 169 -3.96 16.50 4.35
C SER A 169 -3.28 15.36 5.10
N VAL A 170 -2.28 14.71 4.49
CA VAL A 170 -1.62 13.54 5.05
C VAL A 170 -0.70 13.98 6.20
N THR A 171 -0.97 13.43 7.38
CA THR A 171 -0.19 13.63 8.60
C THR A 171 0.63 12.39 8.97
N HIS A 172 0.28 11.21 8.45
CA HIS A 172 0.95 9.95 8.76
C HIS A 172 1.20 9.10 7.50
N LEU A 173 2.41 8.55 7.39
CA LEU A 173 2.69 7.44 6.49
C LEU A 173 2.58 6.14 7.27
N ASP A 174 1.69 5.24 6.86
CA ASP A 174 1.47 4.00 7.58
C ASP A 174 2.64 3.03 7.45
N LYS A 175 2.62 1.97 8.26
CA LYS A 175 3.58 0.87 8.16
C LYS A 175 3.62 0.33 6.73
N ASN A 176 4.81 0.25 6.15
CA ASN A 176 5.04 -0.24 4.79
C ASN A 176 4.36 0.55 3.65
N SER A 177 3.96 1.81 3.86
CA SER A 177 3.12 2.54 2.89
C SER A 177 3.72 2.68 1.48
N PHE A 178 5.05 2.69 1.33
CA PHE A 178 5.78 2.68 0.05
C PHE A 178 6.67 1.44 -0.12
N PHE A 179 6.40 0.36 0.62
CA PHE A 179 7.26 -0.83 0.64
C PHE A 179 7.57 -1.36 -0.77
N ASN A 180 8.85 -1.65 -1.02
CA ASN A 180 9.37 -2.20 -2.28
C ASN A 180 9.06 -1.34 -3.51
N ASN A 181 8.93 -0.02 -3.33
CA ASN A 181 8.72 0.89 -4.45
C ASN A 181 10.05 1.16 -5.19
N ILE A 182 10.20 0.54 -6.35
CA ILE A 182 11.39 0.69 -7.20
C ILE A 182 11.20 1.70 -8.34
N ASN A 183 10.11 2.46 -8.34
CA ASN A 183 9.74 3.34 -9.46
C ASN A 183 9.85 4.84 -9.11
N ILE A 184 9.45 5.23 -7.90
CA ILE A 184 9.51 6.62 -7.45
C ILE A 184 10.96 6.98 -7.13
N SER A 185 11.46 8.02 -7.80
CA SER A 185 12.77 8.62 -7.53
C SER A 185 12.68 9.95 -6.80
N GLN A 186 11.53 10.64 -6.89
CA GLN A 186 11.30 11.91 -6.21
C GLN A 186 9.98 11.85 -5.45
N ILE A 187 10.04 12.13 -4.16
CA ILE A 187 8.85 12.20 -3.31
C ILE A 187 8.82 13.53 -2.57
N THR A 188 7.70 14.24 -2.67
CA THR A 188 7.45 15.46 -1.90
C THR A 188 6.56 15.11 -0.72
N LEU A 189 7.15 15.19 0.48
CA LEU A 189 6.44 15.02 1.74
C LEU A 189 5.67 16.31 2.10
N PRO A 190 4.47 16.23 2.67
CA PRO A 190 3.66 17.41 2.96
C PRO A 190 4.14 18.09 4.25
N SER A 191 4.00 19.42 4.35
CA SER A 191 4.40 20.18 5.54
C SER A 191 3.60 19.83 6.80
N GLY A 192 2.42 19.24 6.66
CA GLY A 192 1.61 18.73 7.77
C GLY A 192 2.00 17.34 8.26
N LEU A 193 3.06 16.72 7.72
CA LEU A 193 3.47 15.37 8.09
C LEU A 193 4.02 15.35 9.53
N ILE A 194 3.52 14.43 10.34
CA ILE A 194 3.88 14.26 11.76
C ILE A 194 4.75 13.02 11.95
N GLU A 195 4.43 11.91 11.27
CA GLU A 195 5.12 10.63 11.46
C GLU A 195 5.37 9.88 10.15
N ILE A 196 6.58 9.30 10.07
CA ILE A 196 6.94 8.30 9.06
C ILE A 196 6.94 6.93 9.73
N GLY A 197 5.97 6.09 9.35
CA GLY A 197 5.71 4.80 9.98
C GLY A 197 6.80 3.75 9.75
N PRO A 198 6.73 2.61 10.49
CA PRO A 198 7.72 1.56 10.40
C PRO A 198 7.84 1.04 8.96
N THR A 199 9.08 0.90 8.50
CA THR A 199 9.38 0.38 7.15
C THR A 199 8.62 1.06 6.00
N ALA A 200 8.17 2.31 6.19
CA ALA A 200 7.37 3.05 5.21
C ALA A 200 8.02 3.08 3.83
N PHE A 201 9.32 3.33 3.74
CA PHE A 201 10.11 3.33 2.50
C PHE A 201 11.04 2.12 2.37
N LYS A 202 10.79 1.03 3.08
CA LYS A 202 11.68 -0.14 2.99
C LYS A 202 11.79 -0.64 1.55
N ASN A 203 13.01 -0.94 1.11
CA ASN A 203 13.37 -1.35 -0.25
C ASN A 203 13.00 -0.31 -1.34
N CYS A 204 12.86 0.98 -1.01
CA CYS A 204 12.67 2.03 -2.00
C CYS A 204 13.99 2.36 -2.72
N SER A 205 14.41 1.49 -3.64
CA SER A 205 15.73 1.57 -4.25
C SER A 205 15.87 2.65 -5.33
N SER A 206 14.83 3.40 -5.66
CA SER A 206 14.92 4.48 -6.69
C SER A 206 15.04 5.88 -6.11
N ILE A 207 14.73 6.05 -4.82
CA ILE A 207 14.87 7.33 -4.12
C ILE A 207 16.36 7.61 -3.89
N THR A 208 16.84 8.76 -4.38
CA THR A 208 18.23 9.21 -4.20
C THR A 208 18.37 10.26 -3.11
N GLN A 209 17.32 11.05 -2.89
CA GLN A 209 17.31 12.10 -1.88
C GLN A 209 15.93 12.23 -1.24
N ILE A 210 15.89 12.64 0.02
CA ILE A 210 14.64 12.98 0.69
C ILE A 210 14.84 14.12 1.69
N GLU A 211 13.92 15.09 1.66
CA GLU A 211 13.84 16.15 2.65
C GLU A 211 12.65 15.87 3.56
N ILE A 212 12.94 15.66 4.84
CA ILE A 212 11.92 15.45 5.86
C ILE A 212 11.39 16.86 6.25
N PRO A 213 10.08 17.12 6.12
CA PRO A 213 9.54 18.46 6.33
C PRO A 213 9.52 18.81 7.81
N GLU A 214 9.65 20.11 8.12
CA GLU A 214 9.41 20.61 9.48
C GLU A 214 8.00 20.21 9.96
N GLY A 215 7.90 19.79 11.22
CA GLY A 215 6.67 19.25 11.81
C GLY A 215 6.73 17.74 12.05
N VAL A 216 7.58 17.01 11.31
CA VAL A 216 7.80 15.57 11.57
C VAL A 216 8.48 15.41 12.93
N THR A 217 7.85 14.64 13.82
CA THR A 217 8.36 14.38 15.16
C THR A 217 9.03 13.01 15.27
N SER A 218 8.56 12.04 14.48
CA SER A 218 8.98 10.63 14.60
C SER A 218 9.32 9.99 13.25
N ILE A 219 10.49 9.34 13.20
CA ILE A 219 10.91 8.44 12.12
C ILE A 219 11.04 7.03 12.71
N ARG A 220 10.11 6.14 12.36
CA ARG A 220 9.96 4.83 12.99
C ARG A 220 10.91 3.78 12.44
N ALA A 221 10.94 2.63 13.11
CA ALA A 221 11.92 1.56 12.89
C ALA A 221 12.01 1.15 11.41
N GLY A 222 13.23 1.12 10.88
CA GLY A 222 13.49 0.71 9.49
C GLY A 222 12.81 1.57 8.41
N ALA A 223 12.39 2.81 8.71
CA ALA A 223 11.64 3.64 7.76
C ALA A 223 12.28 3.74 6.37
N PHE A 224 13.62 3.78 6.27
CA PHE A 224 14.38 3.80 5.00
C PHE A 224 15.27 2.56 4.83
N TRP A 225 14.90 1.44 5.43
CA TRP A 225 15.65 0.18 5.33
C TRP A 225 15.85 -0.22 3.86
N ASP A 226 17.09 -0.55 3.47
CA ASP A 226 17.47 -0.96 2.11
C ASP A 226 17.04 0.05 1.01
N CYS A 227 16.95 1.33 1.34
CA CYS A 227 16.96 2.41 0.33
C CYS A 227 18.37 2.54 -0.27
N SER A 228 18.76 1.55 -1.07
CA SER A 228 20.15 1.33 -1.49
C SER A 228 20.76 2.43 -2.37
N ASN A 229 19.91 3.24 -3.02
CA ASN A 229 20.35 4.40 -3.81
C ASN A 229 20.19 5.75 -3.09
N LEU A 230 19.68 5.77 -1.86
CA LEU A 230 19.57 7.01 -1.07
C LEU A 230 20.98 7.53 -0.76
N THR A 231 21.32 8.70 -1.29
CA THR A 231 22.61 9.37 -1.07
C THR A 231 22.51 10.47 -0.02
N THR A 232 21.37 11.16 0.03
CA THR A 232 21.19 12.35 0.84
C THR A 232 19.85 12.34 1.58
N ILE A 233 19.87 12.65 2.87
CA ILE A 233 18.65 12.95 3.62
C ILE A 233 18.83 14.20 4.45
N LYS A 234 17.80 15.05 4.50
CA LYS A 234 17.73 16.19 5.43
C LYS A 234 16.70 15.92 6.51
N ILE A 235 17.12 16.01 7.77
CA ILE A 235 16.28 15.79 8.94
C ILE A 235 16.08 17.14 9.67
N PRO A 236 14.83 17.58 9.88
CA PRO A 236 14.51 18.86 10.49
C PRO A 236 14.76 18.85 12.00
N ASN A 237 14.78 20.03 12.62
CA ASN A 237 14.97 20.14 14.06
C ASN A 237 13.76 19.64 14.88
N SER A 238 12.59 19.55 14.25
CA SER A 238 11.36 19.08 14.88
C SER A 238 11.36 17.59 15.22
N VAL A 239 12.22 16.78 14.58
CA VAL A 239 12.34 15.34 14.87
C VAL A 239 12.92 15.16 16.26
N ASN A 240 12.20 14.44 17.12
CA ASN A 240 12.60 14.11 18.50
C ASN A 240 12.63 12.61 18.78
N SER A 241 12.33 11.78 17.77
CA SER A 241 12.42 10.33 17.85
C SER A 241 12.87 9.74 16.51
N ILE A 242 13.98 9.02 16.51
CA ILE A 242 14.50 8.23 15.38
C ILE A 242 14.77 6.82 15.91
N SER A 243 14.03 5.84 15.40
CA SER A 243 14.12 4.45 15.87
C SER A 243 15.28 3.67 15.23
N ASP A 244 15.44 2.42 15.65
CA ASP A 244 16.49 1.54 15.17
C ASP A 244 16.41 1.26 13.67
N GLN A 245 17.59 1.02 13.07
CA GLN A 245 17.75 0.55 11.69
C GLN A 245 17.12 1.44 10.60
N VAL A 246 16.82 2.70 10.90
CA VAL A 246 16.22 3.65 9.94
C VAL A 246 16.97 3.70 8.61
N PHE A 247 18.30 3.67 8.62
CA PHE A 247 19.16 3.64 7.41
C PHE A 247 19.96 2.33 7.26
N TYR A 248 19.45 1.21 7.77
CA TYR A 248 20.10 -0.08 7.54
C TYR A 248 20.07 -0.39 6.04
N GLY A 249 21.20 -0.83 5.47
CA GLY A 249 21.28 -1.16 4.04
C GLY A 249 21.26 0.02 3.06
N CYS A 250 21.26 1.27 3.54
CA CYS A 250 21.45 2.46 2.69
C CYS A 250 22.92 2.60 2.25
N ALA A 251 23.39 1.70 1.40
CA ALA A 251 24.81 1.56 1.06
C ALA A 251 25.44 2.81 0.41
N LYS A 252 24.64 3.68 -0.22
CA LYS A 252 25.12 4.91 -0.87
C LYS A 252 24.91 6.18 -0.03
N LEU A 253 24.38 6.07 1.19
CA LEU A 253 24.10 7.21 2.03
C LEU A 253 25.41 7.88 2.45
N SER A 254 25.65 9.08 1.92
CA SER A 254 26.88 9.84 2.13
C SER A 254 26.65 11.18 2.83
N SER A 255 25.39 11.63 2.94
CA SER A 255 25.04 12.91 3.56
C SER A 255 23.74 12.82 4.36
N ILE A 256 23.83 13.06 5.67
CA ILE A 256 22.70 13.30 6.57
C ILE A 256 22.81 14.74 7.06
N TYR A 257 21.94 15.62 6.56
CA TYR A 257 21.88 17.02 6.95
C TYR A 257 21.00 17.16 8.20
N VAL A 258 21.58 17.69 9.27
CA VAL A 258 20.92 17.91 10.57
C VAL A 258 21.22 19.32 11.08
N LYS A 259 20.35 19.87 11.94
CA LYS A 259 20.65 21.12 12.65
C LYS A 259 21.60 20.84 13.81
N GLN A 260 22.63 21.67 14.00
CA GLN A 260 23.55 21.54 15.14
C GLN A 260 22.78 21.61 16.47
N GLY A 261 23.06 20.67 17.37
CA GLY A 261 22.41 20.57 18.69
C GLY A 261 21.00 19.94 18.68
N SER A 262 20.47 19.55 17.51
CA SER A 262 19.18 18.85 17.41
C SER A 262 19.22 17.42 17.97
N TYR A 263 18.05 16.81 18.17
CA TYR A 263 17.96 15.39 18.48
C TYR A 263 18.61 14.54 17.38
N ALA A 264 18.38 14.87 16.11
CA ALA A 264 18.96 14.16 14.97
C ALA A 264 20.50 14.26 14.95
N HIS A 265 21.06 15.41 15.36
CA HIS A 265 22.50 15.58 15.55
C HIS A 265 23.05 14.58 16.57
N LYS A 266 22.48 14.56 17.79
CA LYS A 266 22.90 13.61 18.83
C LYS A 266 22.70 12.15 18.39
N TRP A 267 21.59 11.85 17.72
CA TRP A 267 21.32 10.52 17.21
C TRP A 267 22.40 10.06 16.21
N CYS A 268 22.88 10.96 15.34
CA CYS A 268 23.96 10.65 14.41
C CYS A 268 25.28 10.35 15.14
N GLU A 269 25.59 11.05 16.24
CA GLU A 269 26.75 10.77 17.09
C GLU A 269 26.62 9.39 17.75
N ASP A 270 25.48 9.12 18.38
CA ASP A 270 25.21 7.87 19.12
C ASP A 270 25.18 6.62 18.21
N ASN A 271 24.91 6.78 16.92
CA ASN A 271 24.76 5.67 15.95
C ASN A 271 25.91 5.58 14.94
N SER A 272 27.08 6.15 15.24
CA SER A 272 28.28 6.10 14.37
C SER A 272 28.02 6.63 12.95
N ARG A 273 27.23 7.69 12.83
CA ARG A 273 26.91 8.36 11.55
C ARG A 273 27.64 9.70 11.37
N THR A 274 28.60 10.03 12.23
CA THR A 274 29.37 11.29 12.17
C THR A 274 30.12 11.48 10.84
N SER A 275 30.60 10.41 10.20
CA SER A 275 31.32 10.46 8.92
C SER A 275 30.46 10.90 7.73
N VAL A 276 29.14 10.75 7.83
CA VAL A 276 28.18 11.15 6.80
C VAL A 276 27.32 12.33 7.24
N MET A 277 27.51 12.84 8.46
CA MET A 277 26.73 13.93 9.03
C MET A 277 27.22 15.29 8.52
N LYS A 278 26.27 16.18 8.20
CA LYS A 278 26.49 17.54 7.73
C LYS A 278 25.53 18.50 8.42
N PHE A 279 25.94 19.77 8.54
CA PHE A 279 25.09 20.82 9.11
C PHE A 279 24.46 21.69 8.02
N TYR A 280 23.28 22.24 8.33
CA TYR A 280 22.61 23.30 7.58
C TYR A 280 22.17 24.42 8.53
#